data_AF-A0A1G1VSW8-F1
#
_entry.id   AF-A0A1G1VSW8-F1
#
_cell.length_a   1.000
_cell.length_b   1.000
_cell.length_c   1.000
_cell.angle_alpha   90.00
_cell.angle_beta   90.00
_cell.angle_gamma   90.00
#
_symmetry.space_group_name_H-M   'P 1'
#
loop_
_entity.id
_entity.type
_entity.pdbx_description
1 polymer ?
#
loop_
_entity_poly.entity_id
_entity_poly.type
_entity_poly.pdbx_seq_one_letter_code
_entity_poly.pdbx_strand_id
1 'polypeptide(L)'
;MSEFVPRWDVEGRHRQLRTYLAEADQRVWSSPDFPEQLRPDITQISENYQIGRPAEWIGDLPIHPAIPSPLRNRMLEVKDSYDQYFFKNKISFFDPDTGRTVFHPLLFNTPTLLKRTIYHEAITAKFGSTQRKTPDRYSRQEEQLVSDALAGLSVSDHVPLRTTVIDQMGFRKLLMADGYALADLVPPEVVDLNEMLPVAFEIITDQVMRFTGSLEVFSARLRSRALHLDSEEDHPQFAATFFRFSRHSDWRWILGAFTTTEYDDVVSNFDELFGERGSMYLSQLVEAMVVDETHITDSNAQAPPIL
;
A
#
# COMPACT_ATOMS: atom_id res chain seq x y z
N MET A 1 29.83 -0.24 -27.27
CA MET A 1 30.10 -1.17 -26.16
C MET A 1 28.74 -1.66 -25.69
N SER A 2 28.40 -2.93 -25.95
CA SER A 2 27.17 -3.53 -25.45
C SER A 2 27.32 -3.74 -23.94
N GLU A 3 26.50 -3.05 -23.15
CA GLU A 3 26.43 -3.27 -21.71
C GLU A 3 26.11 -4.74 -21.42
N PHE A 4 26.92 -5.32 -20.53
CA PHE A 4 26.78 -6.69 -20.05
C PHE A 4 25.59 -6.73 -19.08
N VAL A 5 24.37 -6.78 -19.61
CA VAL A 5 23.19 -7.10 -18.79
C VAL A 5 23.36 -8.57 -18.37
N PRO A 6 23.53 -8.89 -17.08
CA PRO A 6 23.62 -10.28 -16.67
C PRO A 6 22.35 -10.98 -17.16
N ARG A 7 22.49 -12.09 -17.90
CA ARG A 7 21.34 -12.95 -18.23
C ARG A 7 20.83 -13.50 -16.90
N TRP A 8 19.86 -12.82 -16.32
CA TRP A 8 19.17 -13.30 -15.14
C TRP A 8 18.43 -14.59 -15.49
N ASP A 9 18.44 -15.56 -14.59
CA ASP A 9 17.57 -16.74 -14.70
C ASP A 9 16.13 -16.31 -14.40
N VAL A 10 15.50 -15.67 -15.39
CA VAL A 10 14.14 -15.15 -15.30
C VAL A 10 13.19 -16.29 -14.96
N GLU A 11 13.31 -17.44 -15.63
CA GLU A 11 12.43 -18.59 -15.36
C GLU A 11 12.60 -19.15 -13.94
N GLY A 12 13.84 -19.28 -13.45
CA GLY A 12 14.11 -19.69 -12.07
C GLY A 12 13.51 -18.73 -11.05
N ARG A 13 13.57 -17.42 -11.30
CA ARG A 13 12.97 -16.40 -10.43
C ARG A 13 11.44 -16.41 -10.49
N HIS A 14 10.85 -16.56 -11.67
CA HIS A 14 9.40 -16.77 -11.81
C HIS A 14 8.95 -18.01 -11.03
N ARG A 15 9.71 -19.11 -11.10
CA ARG A 15 9.43 -20.32 -10.31
C ARG A 15 9.52 -20.06 -8.81
N GLN A 16 10.52 -19.30 -8.35
CA GLN A 16 10.68 -18.93 -6.95
C GLN A 16 9.48 -18.12 -6.42
N LEU A 17 9.02 -17.11 -7.17
CA LEU A 17 7.81 -16.33 -6.85
C LEU A 17 6.58 -17.22 -6.68
N ARG A 18 6.30 -18.06 -7.68
CA ARG A 18 5.17 -19.02 -7.64
C ARG A 18 5.26 -19.96 -6.46
N THR A 19 6.47 -20.38 -6.10
CA THR A 19 6.69 -21.28 -4.96
C THR A 19 6.33 -20.58 -3.65
N TYR A 20 6.79 -19.35 -3.43
CA TYR A 20 6.48 -18.60 -2.20
C TYR A 20 5.00 -18.24 -2.08
N LEU A 21 4.35 -17.85 -3.18
CA LEU A 21 2.90 -17.62 -3.22
C LEU A 21 2.12 -18.89 -2.90
N ALA A 22 2.45 -20.02 -3.55
CA ALA A 22 1.79 -21.29 -3.29
C ALA A 22 2.02 -21.79 -1.85
N GLU A 23 3.23 -21.57 -1.30
CA GLU A 23 3.55 -21.94 0.08
C GLU A 23 2.70 -21.14 1.08
N ALA A 24 2.58 -19.82 0.90
CA ALA A 24 1.78 -18.96 1.76
C ALA A 24 0.29 -19.24 1.62
N ASP A 25 -0.18 -19.49 0.40
CA ASP A 25 -1.56 -19.87 0.15
C ASP A 25 -1.94 -21.15 0.88
N GLN A 26 -1.19 -22.23 0.66
CA GLN A 26 -1.49 -23.55 1.24
C GLN A 26 -1.41 -23.57 2.76
N ARG A 27 -0.50 -22.78 3.34
CA ARG A 27 -0.24 -22.80 4.79
C ARG A 27 -1.05 -21.76 5.55
N VAL A 28 -1.35 -20.61 4.94
CA VAL A 28 -1.98 -19.47 5.63
C VAL A 28 -3.29 -19.08 4.99
N TRP A 29 -3.26 -18.62 3.73
CA TRP A 29 -4.39 -17.89 3.15
C TRP A 29 -5.58 -18.79 2.84
N SER A 30 -5.34 -20.01 2.34
CA SER A 30 -6.38 -21.01 2.08
C SER A 30 -6.91 -21.70 3.34
N SER A 31 -6.36 -21.39 4.53
CA SER A 31 -6.89 -21.92 5.78
C SER A 31 -8.33 -21.43 6.01
N PRO A 32 -9.27 -22.30 6.44
CA PRO A 32 -10.64 -21.88 6.75
C PRO A 32 -10.70 -20.83 7.86
N ASP A 33 -9.69 -20.81 8.74
CA ASP A 33 -9.56 -19.85 9.84
C ASP A 33 -8.96 -18.51 9.40
N PHE A 34 -8.51 -18.37 8.14
CA PHE A 34 -8.09 -17.10 7.57
C PHE A 34 -9.28 -16.36 6.96
N PRO A 35 -9.45 -15.04 7.16
CA PRO A 35 -10.61 -14.30 6.66
C PRO A 35 -10.74 -14.41 5.13
N GLU A 36 -11.89 -14.92 4.66
CA GLU A 36 -12.13 -15.19 3.23
C GLU A 36 -11.99 -13.92 2.37
N GLN A 37 -12.50 -12.79 2.86
CA GLN A 37 -12.43 -11.52 2.17
C GLN A 37 -10.98 -11.03 1.95
N LEU A 38 -10.03 -11.49 2.77
CA LEU A 38 -8.61 -11.12 2.68
C LEU A 38 -7.77 -12.08 1.84
N ARG A 39 -8.33 -13.21 1.37
CA ARG A 39 -7.57 -14.21 0.60
C ARG A 39 -7.18 -13.64 -0.78
N PRO A 40 -5.89 -13.51 -1.13
CA PRO A 40 -5.49 -13.05 -2.45
C PRO A 40 -5.86 -14.05 -3.55
N ASP A 41 -6.14 -13.58 -4.77
CA ASP A 41 -6.30 -14.47 -5.93
C ASP A 41 -4.92 -14.85 -6.48
N ILE A 42 -4.40 -15.99 -6.02
CA ILE A 42 -3.04 -16.42 -6.35
C ILE A 42 -2.88 -16.78 -7.82
N THR A 43 -3.94 -17.26 -8.46
CA THR A 43 -3.90 -17.55 -9.89
C THR A 43 -3.77 -16.24 -10.67
N GLN A 44 -4.63 -15.26 -10.38
CA GLN A 44 -4.57 -13.94 -11.02
C GLN A 44 -3.23 -13.24 -10.74
N ILE A 45 -2.74 -13.24 -9.51
CA ILE A 45 -1.45 -12.63 -9.15
C ILE A 45 -0.31 -13.33 -9.91
N SER A 46 -0.33 -14.66 -9.98
CA SER A 46 0.71 -15.45 -10.64
C SER A 46 0.79 -15.22 -12.15
N GLU A 47 -0.30 -14.78 -12.78
CA GLU A 47 -0.36 -14.47 -14.21
C GLU A 47 0.04 -13.03 -14.52
N ASN A 48 -0.03 -12.13 -13.53
CA ASN A 48 0.14 -10.69 -13.74
C ASN A 48 1.43 -10.10 -13.14
N TYR A 49 2.32 -10.91 -12.56
CA TYR A 49 3.60 -10.39 -12.09
C TYR A 49 4.68 -10.34 -13.19
N GLN A 50 5.54 -9.33 -13.11
CA GLN A 50 6.67 -9.10 -14.00
C GLN A 50 7.97 -9.01 -13.20
N ILE A 51 9.06 -9.60 -13.71
CA ILE A 51 10.40 -9.40 -13.15
C ILE A 51 11.15 -8.43 -14.04
N GLY A 52 11.57 -7.31 -13.46
CA GLY A 52 12.28 -6.29 -14.21
C GLY A 52 12.48 -5.03 -13.39
N ARG A 53 13.20 -4.08 -13.97
CA ARG A 53 13.07 -2.70 -13.49
C ARG A 53 11.65 -2.24 -13.83
N PRO A 54 11.01 -1.38 -13.02
CA PRO A 54 9.85 -0.63 -13.46
C PRO A 54 10.29 0.13 -14.71
N ALA A 55 10.08 -0.47 -15.88
CA ALA A 55 10.53 0.09 -17.13
C ALA A 55 9.55 1.22 -17.43
N GLU A 56 10.02 2.47 -17.44
CA GLU A 56 9.43 3.54 -18.24
C GLU A 56 7.99 3.98 -17.86
N TRP A 57 7.43 3.49 -16.74
CA TRP A 57 6.03 3.74 -16.36
C TRP A 57 5.83 4.73 -15.22
N ILE A 58 6.85 5.52 -14.89
CA ILE A 58 6.57 6.93 -14.56
C ILE A 58 6.23 7.58 -15.90
N GLY A 59 5.02 7.36 -16.41
CA GLY A 59 4.42 8.46 -17.12
C GLY A 59 4.45 9.58 -16.10
N ASP A 60 5.29 10.59 -16.30
CA ASP A 60 5.16 11.86 -15.58
C ASP A 60 3.67 12.08 -15.49
N LEU A 61 3.09 12.01 -14.29
CA LEU A 61 1.71 12.45 -14.09
C LEU A 61 1.79 13.91 -14.50
N PRO A 62 1.43 14.26 -15.75
CA PRO A 62 1.86 15.52 -16.25
C PRO A 62 1.00 16.49 -15.45
N ILE A 63 1.63 17.46 -14.82
CA ILE A 63 0.87 18.51 -14.16
C ILE A 63 0.27 19.31 -15.31
N HIS A 64 -1.06 19.45 -15.31
CA HIS A 64 -1.77 20.12 -16.39
C HIS A 64 -1.09 21.47 -16.70
N PRO A 65 -0.76 21.77 -17.97
CA PRO A 65 0.11 22.90 -18.33
C PRO A 65 -0.48 24.28 -17.96
N ALA A 66 -1.80 24.33 -17.73
CA ALA A 66 -2.48 25.54 -17.27
C ALA A 66 -2.23 25.87 -15.78
N ILE A 67 -1.66 24.96 -14.97
CA ILE A 67 -1.44 25.19 -13.54
C ILE A 67 -0.36 26.29 -13.33
N PRO A 68 -0.66 27.39 -12.60
CA PRO A 68 0.24 28.51 -12.38
C PRO A 68 1.52 28.08 -11.68
N SER A 69 2.64 28.73 -12.03
CA SER A 69 4.00 28.37 -11.57
C SER A 69 4.15 28.15 -10.06
N PRO A 70 3.56 28.94 -9.15
CA PRO A 70 3.71 28.70 -7.70
C PRO A 70 3.08 27.37 -7.25
N LEU A 71 1.93 27.01 -7.82
CA LEU A 71 1.21 25.79 -7.48
C LEU A 71 1.78 24.59 -8.23
N ARG A 72 2.19 24.79 -9.50
CA ARG A 72 2.95 23.82 -10.28
C ARG A 72 4.24 23.44 -9.56
N ASN A 73 4.97 24.40 -8.99
CA ASN A 73 6.19 24.13 -8.23
C ASN A 73 5.88 23.35 -6.94
N ARG A 74 4.79 23.67 -6.23
CA ARG A 74 4.37 22.91 -5.06
C ARG A 74 3.94 21.47 -5.40
N MET A 75 3.20 21.29 -6.50
CA MET A 75 2.84 19.97 -7.02
C MET A 75 4.05 19.21 -7.55
N LEU A 76 5.03 19.89 -8.14
CA LEU A 76 6.32 19.32 -8.52
C LEU A 76 7.17 18.96 -7.29
N GLU A 77 7.15 19.74 -6.21
CA GLU A 77 7.85 19.42 -4.95
C GLU A 77 7.20 18.23 -4.23
N VAL A 78 5.87 18.17 -4.23
CA VAL A 78 5.10 17.00 -3.73
C VAL A 78 5.32 15.80 -4.63
N LYS A 79 5.35 15.96 -5.97
CA LYS A 79 5.68 14.90 -6.93
C LYS A 79 7.12 14.45 -6.78
N ASP A 80 8.09 15.34 -6.64
CA ASP A 80 9.51 15.00 -6.47
C ASP A 80 9.73 14.32 -5.13
N SER A 81 8.99 14.72 -4.09
CA SER A 81 9.03 14.06 -2.78
C SER A 81 8.32 12.70 -2.83
N TYR A 82 7.18 12.60 -3.51
CA TYR A 82 6.49 11.34 -3.79
C TYR A 82 7.39 10.42 -4.60
N ASP A 83 7.94 10.87 -5.71
CA ASP A 83 8.85 10.14 -6.59
C ASP A 83 10.15 9.75 -5.86
N GLN A 84 10.74 10.63 -5.03
CA GLN A 84 11.92 10.27 -4.22
C GLN A 84 11.58 9.25 -3.12
N TYR A 85 10.41 9.33 -2.51
CA TYR A 85 9.93 8.38 -1.49
C TYR A 85 9.51 7.03 -2.11
N PHE A 86 8.84 7.06 -3.26
CA PHE A 86 8.29 5.89 -3.96
C PHE A 86 9.37 5.15 -4.78
N PHE A 87 10.19 5.85 -5.56
CA PHE A 87 11.10 5.20 -6.53
C PHE A 87 12.48 4.83 -5.98
N LYS A 88 12.97 5.50 -4.92
CA LYS A 88 14.26 5.11 -4.31
C LYS A 88 14.12 3.92 -3.37
N ASN A 89 12.92 3.67 -2.84
CA ASN A 89 12.72 2.75 -1.72
C ASN A 89 11.89 1.51 -2.09
N LYS A 90 11.02 1.56 -3.12
CA LYS A 90 10.18 0.41 -3.47
C LYS A 90 10.88 -0.55 -4.44
N ILE A 91 11.21 -1.71 -3.91
CA ILE A 91 11.77 -2.89 -4.58
C ILE A 91 10.70 -3.73 -5.33
N SER A 92 9.43 -3.37 -5.21
CA SER A 92 8.29 -3.86 -6.00
C SER A 92 7.27 -2.75 -6.24
N PHE A 93 6.36 -2.95 -7.18
CA PHE A 93 5.31 -1.98 -7.49
C PHE A 93 4.07 -2.68 -8.07
N PHE A 94 2.89 -2.38 -7.53
CA PHE A 94 1.61 -2.73 -8.16
C PHE A 94 1.11 -1.58 -9.04
N ASP A 95 0.87 -1.90 -10.32
CA ASP A 95 0.22 -1.03 -11.29
C ASP A 95 -1.29 -1.30 -11.29
N PRO A 96 -2.10 -0.37 -10.79
CA PRO A 96 -3.54 -0.58 -10.70
C PRO A 96 -4.27 -0.48 -12.05
N ASP A 97 -3.67 0.13 -13.08
CA ASP A 97 -4.28 0.26 -14.41
C ASP A 97 -4.07 -1.00 -15.24
N THR A 98 -2.88 -1.60 -15.19
CA THR A 98 -2.61 -2.87 -15.88
C THR A 98 -2.89 -4.10 -15.02
N GLY A 99 -3.09 -3.91 -13.72
CA GLY A 99 -3.24 -4.98 -12.73
C GLY A 99 -1.96 -5.80 -12.53
N ARG A 100 -0.80 -5.25 -12.88
CA ARG A 100 0.49 -5.96 -12.85
C ARG A 100 1.32 -5.59 -11.63
N THR A 101 1.97 -6.58 -11.02
CA THR A 101 2.98 -6.34 -9.99
C THR A 101 4.38 -6.53 -10.57
N VAL A 102 5.21 -5.49 -10.54
CA VAL A 102 6.60 -5.54 -11.00
C VAL A 102 7.52 -5.76 -9.80
N PHE A 103 8.28 -6.85 -9.79
CA PHE A 103 9.29 -7.15 -8.77
C PHE A 103 10.70 -6.82 -9.27
N HIS A 104 11.43 -6.01 -8.50
CA HIS A 104 12.80 -5.66 -8.85
C HIS A 104 13.72 -6.90 -8.75
N PRO A 105 14.56 -7.16 -9.75
CA PRO A 105 15.54 -8.24 -9.82
C PRO A 105 16.42 -8.44 -8.58
N LEU A 106 16.72 -7.36 -7.83
CA LEU A 106 17.57 -7.43 -6.63
C LEU A 106 16.89 -8.09 -5.44
N LEU A 107 15.55 -8.09 -5.38
CA LEU A 107 14.81 -8.81 -4.35
C LEU A 107 15.20 -10.29 -4.25
N PHE A 108 15.53 -10.88 -5.40
CA PHE A 108 15.89 -12.29 -5.48
C PHE A 108 17.23 -12.62 -4.81
N ASN A 109 18.01 -11.60 -4.42
CA ASN A 109 19.23 -11.77 -3.63
C ASN A 109 18.96 -11.74 -2.12
N THR A 110 17.74 -11.37 -1.70
CA THR A 110 17.33 -11.22 -0.29
C THR A 110 16.05 -12.03 -0.02
N PRO A 111 16.14 -13.36 0.20
CA PRO A 111 14.97 -14.24 0.28
C PRO A 111 13.89 -13.83 1.28
N THR A 112 14.29 -13.30 2.45
CA THR A 112 13.36 -12.82 3.48
C THR A 112 12.57 -11.61 2.98
N LEU A 113 13.27 -10.60 2.45
CA LEU A 113 12.66 -9.39 1.91
C LEU A 113 11.77 -9.70 0.71
N LEU A 114 12.21 -10.61 -0.16
CA LEU A 114 11.41 -11.12 -1.28
C LEU A 114 10.08 -11.72 -0.80
N LYS A 115 10.07 -12.58 0.23
CA LYS A 115 8.84 -13.18 0.75
C LYS A 115 7.87 -12.14 1.27
N ARG A 116 8.36 -11.21 2.09
CA ARG A 116 7.58 -10.12 2.67
C ARG A 116 6.93 -9.26 1.58
N THR A 117 7.76 -8.82 0.64
CA THR A 117 7.32 -8.05 -0.53
C THR A 117 6.23 -8.78 -1.33
N ILE A 118 6.37 -10.09 -1.56
CA ILE A 118 5.34 -10.89 -2.26
C ILE A 118 4.02 -10.86 -1.49
N TYR A 119 4.05 -10.98 -0.16
CA TYR A 119 2.83 -11.04 0.65
C TYR A 119 2.13 -9.68 0.70
N HIS A 120 2.89 -8.60 0.84
CA HIS A 120 2.39 -7.22 0.73
C HIS A 120 1.74 -6.99 -0.62
N GLU A 121 2.44 -7.29 -1.71
CA GLU A 121 1.91 -7.04 -3.05
C GLU A 121 0.73 -7.95 -3.40
N ALA A 122 0.65 -9.15 -2.83
CA ALA A 122 -0.50 -10.04 -3.04
C ALA A 122 -1.80 -9.42 -2.53
N ILE A 123 -1.78 -8.78 -1.36
CA ILE A 123 -2.96 -8.12 -0.81
C ILE A 123 -3.20 -6.76 -1.46
N THR A 124 -2.13 -6.03 -1.82
CA THR A 124 -2.22 -4.79 -2.62
C THR A 124 -2.83 -5.05 -3.98
N ALA A 125 -2.51 -6.16 -4.67
CA ALA A 125 -3.12 -6.49 -5.95
C ALA A 125 -4.64 -6.75 -5.85
N LYS A 126 -5.10 -7.25 -4.69
CA LYS A 126 -6.52 -7.49 -4.44
C LYS A 126 -7.30 -6.21 -4.12
N PHE A 127 -6.73 -5.32 -3.30
CA PHE A 127 -7.43 -4.14 -2.79
C PHE A 127 -7.00 -2.81 -3.44
N GLY A 128 -5.91 -2.81 -4.20
CA GLY A 128 -5.32 -1.65 -4.85
C GLY A 128 -5.97 -1.27 -6.17
N SER A 129 -7.14 -1.80 -6.53
CA SER A 129 -7.83 -1.42 -7.75
C SER A 129 -8.13 0.08 -7.77
N THR A 130 -7.68 0.80 -8.81
CA THR A 130 -8.08 2.20 -9.01
C THR A 130 -9.55 2.25 -9.36
N GLN A 131 -10.34 2.95 -8.56
CA GLN A 131 -11.73 3.25 -8.87
C GLN A 131 -11.82 4.65 -9.45
N ARG A 132 -12.35 4.76 -10.67
CA ARG A 132 -12.68 6.06 -11.28
C ARG A 132 -14.14 6.42 -10.97
N LYS A 133 -14.34 7.51 -10.24
CA LYS A 133 -15.64 8.12 -9.97
C LYS A 133 -15.84 9.34 -10.89
N THR A 134 -16.92 9.33 -11.65
CA THR A 134 -17.36 10.48 -12.46
C THR A 134 -18.19 11.46 -11.62
N PRO A 135 -18.32 12.73 -12.03
CA PRO A 135 -18.95 13.79 -11.23
C PRO A 135 -20.38 13.50 -10.79
N ASP A 136 -21.17 12.82 -11.62
CA ASP A 136 -22.53 12.39 -11.33
C ASP A 136 -22.62 11.32 -10.22
N ARG A 137 -21.48 10.76 -9.80
CA ARG A 137 -21.36 9.76 -8.74
C ARG A 137 -20.69 10.29 -7.47
N TYR A 138 -20.35 11.58 -7.44
CA TYR A 138 -19.76 12.16 -6.24
C TYR A 138 -20.78 12.18 -5.10
N SER A 139 -20.31 11.81 -3.91
CA SER A 139 -21.02 12.15 -2.67
C SER A 139 -20.97 13.67 -2.44
N ARG A 140 -21.87 14.20 -1.62
CA ARG A 140 -21.87 15.63 -1.28
C ARG A 140 -20.55 16.12 -0.68
N GLN A 141 -19.88 15.25 0.09
CA GLN A 141 -18.58 15.55 0.69
C GLN A 141 -17.49 15.61 -0.39
N GLU A 142 -17.50 14.68 -1.34
CA GLU A 142 -16.58 14.70 -2.49
C GLU A 142 -16.83 15.92 -3.39
N GLU A 143 -18.08 16.29 -3.66
CA GLU A 143 -18.41 17.52 -4.39
C GLU A 143 -17.82 18.76 -3.72
N GLN A 144 -17.93 18.85 -2.39
CA GLN A 144 -17.36 19.95 -1.62
C GLN A 144 -15.83 19.96 -1.68
N LEU A 145 -15.18 18.80 -1.46
CA LEU A 145 -13.72 18.66 -1.56
C LEU A 145 -13.20 19.06 -2.95
N VAL A 146 -13.88 18.62 -4.01
CA VAL A 146 -13.53 18.98 -5.39
C VAL A 146 -13.74 20.47 -5.62
N SER A 147 -14.86 21.04 -5.18
CA SER A 147 -15.13 22.48 -5.30
C SER A 147 -14.06 23.31 -4.60
N ASP A 148 -13.66 22.93 -3.38
CA ASP A 148 -12.63 23.62 -2.61
C ASP A 148 -11.25 23.49 -3.25
N ALA A 149 -10.91 22.29 -3.73
CA ALA A 149 -9.67 22.04 -4.47
C ALA A 149 -9.60 22.92 -5.74
N LEU A 150 -10.66 22.94 -6.55
CA LEU A 150 -10.76 23.75 -7.76
C LEU A 150 -10.72 25.26 -7.47
N ALA A 151 -11.35 25.72 -6.38
CA ALA A 151 -11.29 27.12 -5.96
C ALA A 151 -9.86 27.56 -5.58
N GLY A 152 -9.02 26.63 -5.09
CA GLY A 152 -7.61 26.85 -4.81
C GLY A 152 -6.71 26.88 -6.06
N LEU A 153 -7.17 26.37 -7.21
CA LEU A 153 -6.44 26.40 -8.47
C LEU A 153 -6.67 27.77 -9.15
N SER A 154 -5.73 28.71 -9.03
CA SER A 154 -5.85 30.07 -9.58
C SER A 154 -5.67 30.15 -11.11
N VAL A 155 -6.40 29.33 -11.86
CA VAL A 155 -6.24 29.25 -13.32
C VAL A 155 -7.41 29.91 -14.04
N SER A 156 -7.04 30.68 -15.05
CA SER A 156 -7.81 31.63 -15.83
C SER A 156 -9.07 31.13 -16.56
N ASP A 157 -9.50 29.90 -16.36
CA ASP A 157 -10.82 29.38 -16.76
C ASP A 157 -11.15 28.20 -15.82
N HIS A 158 -12.31 28.23 -15.14
CA HIS A 158 -12.69 27.17 -14.21
C HIS A 158 -12.79 25.84 -14.97
N VAL A 159 -12.04 24.81 -14.55
CA VAL A 159 -12.24 23.44 -15.06
C VAL A 159 -13.68 23.05 -14.70
N PRO A 160 -14.56 22.78 -15.69
CA PRO A 160 -15.94 22.45 -15.39
C PRO A 160 -16.00 21.14 -14.61
N LEU A 161 -16.80 21.07 -13.54
CA LEU A 161 -16.96 19.84 -12.74
C LEU A 161 -17.29 18.62 -13.62
N ARG A 162 -18.03 18.79 -14.72
CA ARG A 162 -18.37 17.72 -15.67
C ARG A 162 -17.17 17.06 -16.38
N THR A 163 -15.99 17.67 -16.36
CA THR A 163 -14.76 17.12 -16.98
C THR A 163 -13.80 16.54 -15.95
N THR A 164 -14.10 16.68 -14.65
CA THR A 164 -13.26 16.11 -13.60
C THR A 164 -13.65 14.66 -13.32
N VAL A 165 -12.71 13.86 -12.83
CA VAL A 165 -12.96 12.54 -12.26
C VAL A 165 -12.14 12.40 -10.98
N ILE A 166 -12.62 11.61 -10.03
CA ILE A 166 -11.82 11.20 -8.87
C ILE A 166 -11.28 9.81 -9.17
N ASP A 167 -9.97 9.68 -9.25
CA ASP A 167 -9.30 8.38 -9.27
C ASP A 167 -8.90 8.04 -7.83
N GLN A 168 -9.48 6.96 -7.30
CA GLN A 168 -9.30 6.51 -5.92
C GLN A 168 -8.48 5.23 -5.87
N MET A 169 -7.40 5.24 -5.11
CA MET A 169 -6.54 4.09 -4.87
C MET A 169 -6.49 3.85 -3.36
N GLY A 170 -7.23 2.83 -2.90
CA GLY A 170 -7.50 2.65 -1.47
C GLY A 170 -8.09 3.92 -0.85
N PHE A 171 -7.41 4.47 0.16
CA PHE A 171 -7.84 5.70 0.85
C PHE A 171 -7.43 7.01 0.15
N ARG A 172 -6.55 6.95 -0.85
CA ARG A 172 -6.05 8.13 -1.56
C ARG A 172 -7.00 8.50 -2.70
N LYS A 173 -7.37 9.78 -2.80
CA LYS A 173 -8.27 10.30 -3.83
C LYS A 173 -7.59 11.41 -4.62
N LEU A 174 -7.37 11.18 -5.90
CA LEU A 174 -6.78 12.16 -6.81
C LEU A 174 -7.87 12.77 -7.69
N LEU A 175 -7.95 14.10 -7.72
CA LEU A 175 -8.77 14.83 -8.67
C LEU A 175 -8.04 14.91 -10.00
N MET A 176 -8.65 14.41 -11.05
CA MET A 176 -8.12 14.38 -12.40
C MET A 176 -9.01 15.18 -13.36
N ALA A 177 -8.46 15.79 -14.39
CA ALA A 177 -9.19 16.30 -15.54
C ALA A 177 -8.39 16.09 -16.83
N ASP A 178 -9.05 15.61 -17.88
CA ASP A 178 -8.43 15.33 -19.19
C ASP A 178 -7.17 14.44 -19.11
N GLY A 179 -7.11 13.55 -18.12
CA GLY A 179 -5.97 12.66 -17.87
C GLY A 179 -4.82 13.27 -17.06
N TYR A 180 -4.99 14.49 -16.56
CA TYR A 180 -4.00 15.20 -15.73
C TYR A 180 -4.45 15.29 -14.27
N ALA A 181 -3.56 15.04 -13.32
CA ALA A 181 -3.84 15.30 -11.91
C ALA A 181 -3.90 16.80 -11.65
N LEU A 182 -4.97 17.21 -10.98
CA LEU A 182 -5.24 18.59 -10.58
C LEU A 182 -4.95 18.81 -9.10
N ALA A 183 -5.34 17.87 -8.25
CA ALA A 183 -5.17 17.96 -6.81
C ALA A 183 -5.23 16.59 -6.14
N ASP A 184 -4.61 16.50 -4.98
CA ASP A 184 -4.85 15.43 -4.01
C ASP A 184 -5.95 15.89 -3.05
N LEU A 185 -7.00 15.08 -2.92
CA LEU A 185 -8.21 15.43 -2.16
C LEU A 185 -8.16 14.95 -0.72
N VAL A 186 -7.10 14.24 -0.32
CA VAL A 186 -6.93 13.78 1.07
C VAL A 186 -5.62 14.31 1.68
N PRO A 187 -5.57 14.47 3.01
CA PRO A 187 -4.34 14.85 3.71
C PRO A 187 -3.21 13.81 3.53
N PRO A 188 -1.92 14.22 3.63
CA PRO A 188 -0.77 13.32 3.54
C PRO A 188 -0.81 12.15 4.53
N GLU A 189 -1.35 12.36 5.73
CA GLU A 189 -1.42 11.36 6.82
C GLU A 189 -2.33 10.16 6.48
N VAL A 190 -3.16 10.29 5.44
CA VAL A 190 -4.01 9.21 4.92
C VAL A 190 -3.22 8.23 4.05
N VAL A 191 -2.00 8.59 3.62
CA VAL A 191 -1.10 7.70 2.87
C VAL A 191 -0.77 6.45 3.70
N ASP A 192 -0.47 6.62 4.98
CA ASP A 192 -0.08 5.53 5.87
C ASP A 192 -1.20 4.49 6.05
N LEU A 193 -2.46 4.93 6.01
CA LEU A 193 -3.61 4.04 6.08
C LEU A 193 -3.69 3.08 4.89
N ASN A 194 -3.23 3.53 3.71
CA ASN A 194 -3.20 2.69 2.52
C ASN A 194 -2.20 1.53 2.65
N GLU A 195 -1.13 1.73 3.42
CA GLU A 195 -0.08 0.73 3.66
C GLU A 195 -0.38 -0.14 4.89
N MET A 196 -1.30 0.25 5.78
CA MET A 196 -1.63 -0.53 6.99
C MET A 196 -2.14 -1.94 6.72
N LEU A 197 -3.11 -2.09 5.81
CA LEU A 197 -3.64 -3.42 5.49
C LEU A 197 -2.55 -4.30 4.86
N PRO A 198 -1.82 -3.84 3.82
CA PRO A 198 -0.68 -4.56 3.28
C PRO A 198 0.38 -4.99 4.29
N VAL A 199 0.84 -4.05 5.11
CA VAL A 199 1.87 -4.31 6.13
C VAL A 199 1.37 -5.28 7.20
N ALA A 200 0.15 -5.10 7.71
CA ALA A 200 -0.41 -6.01 8.71
C ALA A 200 -0.59 -7.44 8.15
N PHE A 201 -1.08 -7.55 6.91
CA PHE A 201 -1.24 -8.82 6.20
C PHE A 201 0.11 -9.54 6.01
N GLU A 202 1.13 -8.80 5.58
CA GLU A 202 2.49 -9.31 5.44
C GLU A 202 3.03 -9.86 6.76
N ILE A 203 3.01 -9.05 7.82
CA ILE A 203 3.56 -9.42 9.14
C ILE A 203 2.84 -10.65 9.69
N ILE A 204 1.51 -10.71 9.59
CA ILE A 204 0.75 -11.88 10.06
C ILE A 204 1.12 -13.11 9.25
N THR A 205 1.16 -13.00 7.93
CA THR A 205 1.50 -14.14 7.07
C THR A 205 2.88 -14.68 7.42
N ASP A 206 3.88 -13.80 7.56
CA ASP A 206 5.25 -14.19 7.91
C ASP A 206 5.32 -14.84 9.31
N GLN A 207 4.66 -14.25 10.32
CA GLN A 207 4.61 -14.82 11.67
C GLN A 207 3.94 -16.20 11.68
N VAL A 208 2.84 -16.40 10.96
CA VAL A 208 2.18 -17.72 10.86
C VAL A 208 3.10 -18.74 10.20
N MET A 209 3.82 -18.34 9.15
CA MET A 209 4.76 -19.19 8.42
C MET A 209 5.94 -19.64 9.30
N ARG A 210 6.44 -18.77 10.19
CA ARG A 210 7.47 -19.10 11.20
C ARG A 210 7.00 -20.18 12.19
N PHE A 211 5.71 -20.19 12.53
CA PHE A 211 5.13 -21.13 13.50
C PHE A 211 4.36 -22.27 12.82
N THR A 212 5.03 -23.04 11.95
CA THR A 212 4.50 -24.24 11.26
C THR A 212 3.37 -23.97 10.26
N GLY A 213 2.94 -22.72 10.06
CA GLY A 213 1.78 -22.39 9.23
C GLY A 213 0.45 -22.53 9.98
N SER A 214 0.47 -22.71 11.30
CA SER A 214 -0.76 -22.90 12.08
C SER A 214 -1.29 -21.57 12.61
N LEU A 215 -2.46 -21.16 12.13
CA LEU A 215 -3.18 -19.99 12.64
C LEU A 215 -3.61 -20.16 14.10
N GLU A 216 -3.87 -21.39 14.55
CA GLU A 216 -4.17 -21.69 15.95
C GLU A 216 -2.96 -21.42 16.84
N VAL A 217 -1.77 -21.92 16.45
CA VAL A 217 -0.52 -21.69 17.20
C VAL A 217 -0.16 -20.21 17.20
N PHE A 218 -0.29 -19.52 16.06
CA PHE A 218 -0.11 -18.08 15.97
C PHE A 218 -1.04 -17.34 16.95
N SER A 219 -2.33 -17.65 16.93
CA SER A 219 -3.32 -17.02 17.82
C SER A 219 -3.05 -17.32 19.30
N ALA A 220 -2.59 -18.54 19.63
CA ALA A 220 -2.19 -18.90 20.99
C ALA A 220 -0.96 -18.10 21.45
N ARG A 221 0.05 -17.95 20.59
CA ARG A 221 1.27 -17.17 20.88
C ARG A 221 1.01 -15.67 20.98
N LEU A 222 0.11 -15.15 20.14
CA LEU A 222 -0.32 -13.77 20.20
C LEU A 222 -0.95 -13.45 21.56
N ARG A 223 -1.86 -14.32 22.04
CA ARG A 223 -2.49 -14.21 23.36
C ARG A 223 -1.48 -14.35 24.51
N SER A 224 -0.51 -15.25 24.39
CA SER A 224 0.51 -15.48 25.43
C SER A 224 1.72 -14.54 25.36
N ARG A 225 1.74 -13.58 24.42
CA ARG A 225 2.85 -12.63 24.18
C ARG A 225 4.17 -13.32 23.83
N ALA A 226 4.09 -14.46 23.15
CA ALA A 226 5.22 -15.28 22.73
C ALA A 226 5.52 -15.16 21.23
N LEU A 227 5.01 -14.11 20.58
CA LEU A 227 5.44 -13.73 19.22
C LEU A 227 6.79 -13.03 19.30
N HIS A 228 7.66 -13.33 18.34
CA HIS A 228 8.95 -12.68 18.20
C HIS A 228 8.81 -11.60 17.13
N LEU A 229 9.03 -10.35 17.52
CA LEU A 229 9.13 -9.22 16.60
C LEU A 229 10.60 -8.86 16.56
N ASP A 230 11.21 -9.00 15.38
CA ASP A 230 12.58 -8.57 15.17
C ASP A 230 12.59 -7.04 15.06
N SER A 231 13.48 -6.37 15.79
CA SER A 231 13.64 -4.92 15.69
C SER A 231 14.31 -4.50 14.38
N GLU A 232 14.92 -5.45 13.65
CA GLU A 232 15.53 -5.23 12.34
C GLU A 232 14.56 -5.51 11.17
N GLU A 233 13.32 -5.95 11.45
CA GLU A 233 12.26 -6.05 10.44
C GLU A 233 11.70 -4.67 10.07
N ASP A 234 11.16 -4.57 8.85
CA ASP A 234 10.40 -3.39 8.43
C ASP A 234 9.12 -3.32 9.27
N HIS A 235 8.80 -2.11 9.74
CA HIS A 235 7.62 -1.79 10.55
C HIS A 235 7.52 -2.40 11.97
N PRO A 236 8.59 -2.36 12.80
CA PRO A 236 8.55 -2.98 14.13
C PRO A 236 7.59 -2.28 15.10
N GLN A 237 7.42 -0.96 15.00
CA GLN A 237 6.57 -0.19 15.92
C GLN A 237 5.11 -0.44 15.61
N PHE A 238 4.77 -0.47 14.32
CA PHE A 238 3.44 -0.83 13.83
C PHE A 238 3.10 -2.27 14.24
N ALA A 239 3.99 -3.24 13.98
CA ALA A 239 3.79 -4.64 14.37
C ALA A 239 3.50 -4.79 15.87
N ALA A 240 4.32 -4.15 16.72
CA ALA A 240 4.15 -4.18 18.17
C ALA A 240 2.83 -3.56 18.61
N THR A 241 2.41 -2.46 17.97
CA THR A 241 1.17 -1.76 18.27
C THR A 241 -0.05 -2.56 17.82
N PHE A 242 -0.03 -3.11 16.60
CA PHE A 242 -1.06 -3.98 16.06
C PHE A 242 -1.29 -5.22 16.95
N PHE A 243 -0.21 -5.92 17.32
CA PHE A 243 -0.30 -7.09 18.20
C PHE A 243 -0.61 -6.77 19.67
N ARG A 244 -0.44 -5.51 20.08
CA ARG A 244 -0.97 -5.04 21.36
C ARG A 244 -2.49 -4.93 21.30
N PHE A 245 -3.06 -4.46 20.20
CA PHE A 245 -4.51 -4.28 20.05
C PHE A 245 -5.26 -5.58 19.81
N SER A 246 -4.62 -6.57 19.22
CA SER A 246 -5.20 -7.93 19.12
C SER A 246 -5.39 -8.64 20.48
N ARG A 247 -5.00 -8.01 21.58
CA ARG A 247 -5.34 -8.42 22.96
C ARG A 247 -6.77 -8.03 23.34
N HIS A 248 -7.33 -7.05 22.65
CA HIS A 248 -8.65 -6.48 22.93
C HIS A 248 -9.69 -6.90 21.90
N SER A 249 -9.26 -7.22 20.67
CA SER A 249 -10.12 -7.74 19.60
C SER A 249 -9.39 -8.82 18.79
N ASP A 250 -10.11 -9.68 18.08
CA ASP A 250 -9.47 -10.66 17.18
C ASP A 250 -8.74 -9.89 16.07
N TRP A 251 -7.48 -10.25 15.79
CA TRP A 251 -6.66 -9.61 14.75
C TRP A 251 -7.34 -9.64 13.37
N ARG A 252 -8.17 -10.65 13.11
CA ARG A 252 -8.96 -10.78 11.87
C ARG A 252 -9.93 -9.61 11.70
N TRP A 253 -10.52 -9.15 12.79
CA TRP A 253 -11.49 -8.07 12.78
C TRP A 253 -10.79 -6.73 12.63
N ILE A 254 -9.61 -6.58 13.24
CA ILE A 254 -8.74 -5.41 13.04
C ILE A 254 -8.33 -5.29 11.57
N LEU A 255 -7.93 -6.38 10.92
CA LEU A 255 -7.66 -6.36 9.46
C LEU A 255 -8.92 -6.02 8.65
N GLY A 256 -10.07 -6.58 9.03
CA GLY A 256 -11.35 -6.31 8.38
C GLY A 256 -11.70 -4.81 8.35
N ALA A 257 -11.35 -4.07 9.40
CA ALA A 257 -11.60 -2.63 9.48
C ALA A 257 -10.89 -1.83 8.37
N PHE A 258 -9.78 -2.32 7.83
CA PHE A 258 -9.01 -1.66 6.77
C PHE A 258 -9.39 -2.10 5.35
N THR A 259 -10.38 -2.98 5.18
CA THR A 259 -10.78 -3.48 3.84
C THR A 259 -11.66 -2.52 3.04
N THR A 260 -12.15 -1.45 3.69
CA THR A 260 -12.85 -0.33 3.04
C THR A 260 -11.86 0.65 2.43
N THR A 261 -12.35 1.55 1.58
CA THR A 261 -11.57 2.59 0.91
C THR A 261 -11.90 3.99 1.42
N GLU A 262 -12.79 4.11 2.41
CA GLU A 262 -13.21 5.37 3.00
C GLU A 262 -12.70 5.52 4.44
N TYR A 263 -12.12 6.67 4.77
CA TYR A 263 -11.51 6.92 6.09
C TYR A 263 -12.54 6.84 7.23
N ASP A 264 -13.70 7.48 7.05
CA ASP A 264 -14.74 7.54 8.08
C ASP A 264 -15.30 6.14 8.40
N ASP A 265 -15.31 5.23 7.43
CA ASP A 265 -15.69 3.84 7.63
C ASP A 265 -14.64 3.10 8.48
N VAL A 266 -13.34 3.35 8.26
CA VAL A 266 -12.28 2.77 9.12
C VAL A 266 -12.44 3.25 10.56
N VAL A 267 -12.64 4.56 10.76
CA VAL A 267 -12.87 5.14 12.09
C VAL A 267 -14.08 4.48 12.74
N SER A 268 -15.20 4.40 12.03
CA SER A 268 -16.43 3.79 12.53
C SER A 268 -16.22 2.31 12.88
N ASN A 269 -15.54 1.55 12.01
CA ASN A 269 -15.20 0.15 12.28
C ASN A 269 -14.33 0.00 13.53
N PHE A 270 -13.34 0.88 13.73
CA PHE A 270 -12.51 0.86 14.93
C PHE A 270 -13.29 1.23 16.20
N ASP A 271 -14.18 2.21 16.13
CA ASP A 271 -15.07 2.58 17.24
C ASP A 271 -16.06 1.45 17.57
N GLU A 272 -16.54 0.70 16.57
CA GLU A 272 -17.34 -0.51 16.81
C GLU A 272 -16.53 -1.62 17.49
N LEU A 273 -15.28 -1.83 17.08
CA LEU A 273 -14.41 -2.88 17.63
C LEU A 273 -13.93 -2.58 19.06
N PHE A 274 -13.70 -1.31 19.39
CA PHE A 274 -13.02 -0.92 20.63
C PHE A 274 -13.80 0.11 21.49
N GLY A 275 -15.02 0.45 21.09
CA GLY A 275 -15.86 1.45 21.76
C GLY A 275 -15.25 2.86 21.69
N GLU A 276 -15.41 3.63 22.76
CA GLU A 276 -14.88 5.01 22.89
C GLU A 276 -13.35 5.15 22.70
N ARG A 277 -12.62 4.03 22.60
CA ARG A 277 -11.17 3.98 22.38
C ARG A 277 -10.77 3.71 20.94
N GLY A 278 -11.72 3.45 20.03
CA GLY A 278 -11.44 3.07 18.64
C GLY A 278 -10.57 4.09 17.92
N SER A 279 -11.02 5.34 17.87
CA SER A 279 -10.28 6.47 17.31
C SER A 279 -8.87 6.60 17.88
N MET A 280 -8.70 6.44 19.20
CA MET A 280 -7.37 6.48 19.85
C MET A 280 -6.46 5.33 19.40
N TYR A 281 -6.99 4.12 19.26
CA TYR A 281 -6.21 2.98 18.77
C TYR A 281 -5.85 3.12 17.29
N LEU A 282 -6.77 3.63 16.47
CA LEU A 282 -6.46 3.96 15.07
C LEU A 282 -5.32 4.99 14.99
N SER A 283 -5.41 6.09 15.75
CA SER A 283 -4.34 7.09 15.80
C SER A 283 -2.98 6.50 16.19
N GLN A 284 -2.96 5.60 17.18
CA GLN A 284 -1.71 4.93 17.59
C GLN A 284 -1.13 4.01 16.50
N LEU A 285 -1.97 3.34 15.69
CA LEU A 285 -1.48 2.59 14.53
C LEU A 285 -0.90 3.53 13.47
N VAL A 286 -1.56 4.67 13.21
CA VAL A 286 -1.09 5.65 12.22
C VAL A 286 0.25 6.23 12.65
N GLU A 287 0.35 6.68 13.90
CA GLU A 287 1.59 7.19 14.47
C GLU A 287 2.72 6.16 14.39
N ALA A 288 2.44 4.89 14.69
CA ALA A 288 3.44 3.83 14.61
C ALA A 288 3.90 3.58 13.16
N MET A 289 2.97 3.60 12.20
CA MET A 289 3.29 3.48 10.78
C MET A 289 4.17 4.64 10.30
N VAL A 290 3.80 5.88 10.63
CA VAL A 290 4.55 7.09 10.26
C VAL A 290 5.99 7.03 10.79
N VAL A 291 6.17 6.60 12.05
CA VAL A 291 7.50 6.45 12.65
C VAL A 291 8.34 5.44 11.87
N ASP A 292 7.76 4.30 11.52
CA ASP A 292 8.45 3.24 10.79
C ASP A 292 8.80 3.67 9.35
N GLU A 293 7.85 4.26 8.63
CA GLU A 293 8.04 4.77 7.26
C GLU A 293 9.08 5.88 7.17
N THR A 294 9.12 6.76 8.18
CA THR A 294 10.16 7.79 8.29
C THR A 294 11.53 7.15 8.49
N HIS A 295 11.65 6.15 9.36
CA HIS A 295 12.91 5.47 9.63
C HIS A 295 13.45 4.70 8.42
N ILE A 296 12.56 4.03 7.68
CA ILE A 296 12.89 3.32 6.43
C ILE A 296 13.42 4.33 5.39
N THR A 297 12.74 5.47 5.25
CA THR A 297 13.15 6.52 4.29
C THR A 297 14.51 7.11 4.63
N ASP A 298 14.76 7.43 5.90
CA ASP A 298 16.03 7.99 6.36
C ASP A 298 17.19 6.98 6.20
N SER A 299 16.94 5.71 6.49
CA SER A 299 17.93 4.63 6.36
C SER A 299 18.31 4.40 4.90
N ASN A 300 17.33 4.44 3.98
CA ASN A 300 17.56 4.28 2.55
C ASN A 300 18.20 5.52 1.91
N ALA A 301 17.92 6.73 2.42
CA ALA A 301 18.60 7.95 1.98
C ALA A 301 20.11 7.93 2.30
N GLN A 302 20.52 7.16 3.31
CA GLN A 302 21.92 6.97 3.70
C GLN A 302 22.58 5.76 3.02
N ALA A 303 21.80 4.87 2.42
CA ALA A 303 22.32 3.73 1.67
C ALA A 303 22.98 4.20 0.36
N PRO A 304 24.15 3.64 -0.03
CA PRO A 304 24.75 3.97 -1.31
C PRO A 304 23.78 3.64 -2.45
N PRO A 305 23.74 4.44 -3.52
CA PRO A 305 22.81 4.21 -4.62
C PRO A 305 22.97 2.78 -5.15
N ILE A 306 21.84 2.10 -5.27
CA ILE A 306 21.78 0.79 -5.89
C ILE A 306 22.17 0.97 -7.37
N LEU A 307 23.39 0.55 -7.71
CA LEU A 307 23.95 0.59 -9.08
C LEU A 307 23.33 -0.50 -9.97
#